data_AF-A0AAV3HCW3-F1
#
_entry.id   AF-A0AAV3HCW3-F1
#
_cell.length_a   1.000
_cell.length_b   1.000
_cell.length_c   1.000
_cell.angle_alpha   90.00
_cell.angle_beta   90.00
_cell.angle_gamma   90.00
#
_symmetry.space_group_name_H-M   'P 1'
#
loop_
_entity.id
_entity.type
_entity.pdbx_description
1 polymer ?
#
loop_
_entity_poly.entity_id
_entity_poly.type
_entity_poly.pdbx_seq_one_letter_code
_entity_poly.pdbx_strand_id
1 'polypeptide(L)'
;MTTFTKEQLISHVSENVKAMKFAVKQTAFKNSLEAIELDLALALVAQASLEAEPVLYMNRFTGKTFSLEEQPGADKEPEIYVPLYAAPPDSAAMLQAGNFREKKGSSTNNFREISETSTNYPVTLDDWISCSERMPDDGQHVIILCDGAFV
;
A
#
# COMPACT_ATOMS: atom_id res chain seq x y z
N MET A 1 -25.90 -11.86 4.74
CA MET A 1 -24.75 -10.94 4.72
C MET A 1 -25.23 -9.64 4.10
N THR A 2 -25.05 -8.51 4.78
CA THR A 2 -25.34 -7.19 4.22
C THR A 2 -24.17 -6.76 3.34
N THR A 3 -24.42 -6.48 2.07
CA THR A 3 -23.41 -5.96 1.15
C THR A 3 -23.44 -4.44 1.22
N PHE A 4 -22.32 -3.81 1.59
CA PHE A 4 -22.18 -2.36 1.58
C PHE A 4 -21.61 -1.90 0.22
N THR A 5 -22.10 -0.78 -0.29
CA THR A 5 -21.54 -0.17 -1.50
C THR A 5 -20.29 0.65 -1.18
N LYS A 6 -19.45 0.91 -2.19
CA LYS A 6 -18.24 1.72 -2.04
C LYS A 6 -18.57 3.12 -1.49
N GLU A 7 -19.66 3.70 -1.96
CA GLU A 7 -20.12 5.04 -1.56
C GLU A 7 -20.57 5.07 -0.09
N GLN A 8 -21.24 4.01 0.38
CA GLN A 8 -21.61 3.88 1.79
C GLN A 8 -20.37 3.83 2.70
N LEU A 9 -19.33 3.11 2.28
CA LEU A 9 -18.07 3.03 3.01
C LEU A 9 -17.32 4.37 3.03
N ILE A 10 -17.27 5.07 1.88
CA ILE A 10 -16.66 6.41 1.78
C ILE A 10 -17.38 7.42 2.68
N SER A 11 -18.72 7.42 2.68
CA SER A 11 -19.50 8.30 3.54
C SER A 11 -19.19 8.04 5.02
N HIS A 12 -19.18 6.77 5.41
CA HIS A 12 -18.94 6.38 6.79
C HIS A 12 -17.53 6.73 7.28
N VAL A 13 -16.49 6.44 6.47
CA VAL A 13 -15.11 6.76 6.86
C VAL A 13 -14.90 8.28 6.96
N SER A 14 -15.50 9.06 6.06
CA SER A 14 -15.39 10.53 6.08
C SER A 14 -15.99 11.13 7.35
N GLU A 15 -17.16 10.64 7.77
CA GLU A 15 -17.80 11.05 9.03
C GLU A 15 -16.96 10.66 10.25
N ASN A 16 -16.45 9.43 10.28
CA ASN A 16 -15.59 8.96 11.36
C ASN A 16 -14.29 9.76 11.48
N VAL A 17 -13.63 10.07 10.36
CA VAL A 17 -12.42 10.92 10.35
C VAL A 17 -12.73 12.31 10.91
N LYS A 18 -13.88 12.92 10.56
CA LYS A 18 -14.29 14.22 11.13
C LYS A 18 -14.50 14.14 12.64
N ALA A 19 -15.18 13.10 13.12
CA ALA A 19 -15.42 12.88 14.54
C ALA A 19 -14.11 12.65 15.31
N MET A 20 -13.21 11.81 14.80
CA MET A 20 -11.91 11.54 15.43
C MET A 20 -11.00 12.78 15.45
N LYS A 21 -10.92 13.55 14.35
CA LYS A 21 -10.19 14.83 14.31
C LYS A 21 -10.71 15.82 15.34
N PHE A 22 -12.01 15.81 15.62
CA PHE A 22 -12.59 16.63 16.68
C PHE A 22 -12.21 16.11 18.07
N ALA A 23 -12.25 14.80 18.28
CA ALA A 23 -11.88 14.16 19.55
C ALA A 23 -10.40 14.38 19.93
N VAL A 24 -9.47 14.28 18.97
CA VAL A 24 -8.03 14.54 19.19
C VAL A 24 -7.78 15.97 19.67
N LYS A 25 -8.57 16.95 19.21
CA LYS A 25 -8.47 18.35 19.66
C LYS A 25 -8.95 18.57 21.09
N GLN A 26 -9.69 17.62 21.66
CA GLN A 26 -10.20 17.74 23.03
C GLN A 26 -9.14 17.27 24.04
N THR A 27 -8.85 18.12 25.02
CA THR A 27 -7.87 17.84 26.08
C THR A 27 -8.37 16.84 27.13
N ALA A 28 -9.63 16.41 27.03
CA ALA A 28 -10.28 15.50 27.98
C ALA A 28 -9.87 14.03 27.83
N PHE A 29 -9.24 13.65 26.71
CA PHE A 29 -8.93 12.25 26.37
C PHE A 29 -7.46 11.87 26.51
N LYS A 30 -6.68 12.54 27.39
CA LYS A 30 -5.23 12.30 27.51
C LYS A 30 -4.83 10.83 27.68
N ASN A 31 -5.65 10.03 28.36
CA ASN A 31 -5.36 8.61 28.59
C ASN A 31 -5.69 7.71 27.38
N SER A 32 -6.46 8.19 26.42
CA SER A 32 -6.89 7.45 25.21
C SER A 32 -6.45 8.13 23.91
N LEU A 33 -5.65 9.20 24.00
CA LEU A 33 -5.24 10.01 22.86
C LEU A 33 -4.43 9.19 21.85
N GLU A 34 -3.50 8.36 22.33
CA GLU A 34 -2.69 7.46 21.49
C GLU A 34 -3.56 6.47 20.69
N ALA A 35 -4.62 5.93 21.30
CA ALA A 35 -5.54 5.02 20.61
C ALA A 35 -6.38 5.76 19.55
N ILE A 36 -6.86 6.97 19.88
CA ILE A 36 -7.63 7.80 18.94
C ILE A 36 -6.76 8.27 17.77
N GLU A 37 -5.48 8.59 18.00
CA GLU A 37 -4.53 8.94 16.93
C GLU A 37 -4.24 7.77 16.01
N LEU A 38 -4.06 6.55 16.57
CA LEU A 38 -3.88 5.34 15.78
C LEU A 38 -5.12 5.03 14.92
N ASP A 39 -6.32 5.12 15.50
CA ASP A 39 -7.58 4.90 14.78
C ASP A 39 -7.80 5.97 13.70
N LEU A 40 -7.41 7.21 13.96
CA LEU A 40 -7.45 8.29 12.98
C LEU A 40 -6.48 8.00 11.82
N ALA A 41 -5.26 7.56 12.09
CA ALA A 41 -4.30 7.19 11.06
C ALA A 41 -4.83 6.03 10.19
N LEU A 42 -5.41 4.99 10.83
CA LEU A 42 -6.06 3.88 10.12
C LEU A 42 -7.21 4.36 9.24
N ALA A 43 -8.08 5.23 9.75
CA ALA A 43 -9.22 5.76 9.01
C ALA A 43 -8.78 6.63 7.82
N LEU A 44 -7.69 7.40 7.95
CA LEU A 44 -7.13 8.17 6.84
C LEU A 44 -6.55 7.29 5.74
N VAL A 45 -5.83 6.22 6.09
CA VAL A 45 -5.34 5.23 5.12
C VAL A 45 -6.50 4.54 4.41
N ALA A 46 -7.53 4.15 5.15
CA ALA A 46 -8.73 3.56 4.58
C ALA A 46 -9.46 4.54 3.63
N GLN A 47 -9.59 5.82 4.02
CA GLN A 47 -10.18 6.85 3.17
C GLN A 47 -9.38 7.03 1.87
N ALA A 48 -8.06 7.21 1.96
CA ALA A 48 -7.20 7.34 0.80
C ALA A 48 -7.28 6.12 -0.13
N SER A 49 -7.37 4.91 0.44
CA SER A 49 -7.50 3.67 -0.33
C SER A 49 -8.85 3.56 -1.06
N LEU A 50 -9.94 4.02 -0.44
CA LEU A 50 -11.27 4.00 -1.06
C LEU A 50 -11.41 5.08 -2.14
N GLU A 51 -10.77 6.23 -1.96
CA GLU A 51 -10.80 7.37 -2.90
C GLU A 51 -9.74 7.25 -4.01
N ALA A 52 -8.80 6.30 -3.92
CA ALA A 52 -7.77 6.11 -4.92
C ALA A 52 -8.35 5.79 -6.31
N GLU A 53 -7.90 6.54 -7.31
CA GLU A 53 -8.18 6.29 -8.71
C GLU A 53 -6.97 5.62 -9.38
N PRO A 54 -7.20 4.58 -10.20
CA PRO A 54 -6.12 3.90 -10.91
C PRO A 54 -5.55 4.79 -12.00
N VAL A 55 -4.23 4.77 -12.12
CA VAL A 55 -3.50 5.53 -13.13
C VAL A 55 -3.35 4.73 -14.41
N LEU A 56 -3.16 3.41 -14.28
CA LEU A 56 -3.02 2.48 -15.40
C LEU A 56 -3.79 1.20 -15.13
N TYR A 57 -3.94 0.40 -16.17
CA TYR A 57 -4.56 -0.92 -16.13
C TYR A 57 -3.62 -1.94 -16.77
N MET A 58 -3.27 -2.97 -16.02
CA MET A 58 -2.42 -4.06 -16.49
C MET A 58 -3.27 -5.23 -16.98
N ASN A 59 -3.07 -5.64 -18.22
CA ASN A 59 -3.70 -6.83 -18.76
C ASN A 59 -3.07 -8.09 -18.14
N ARG A 60 -3.87 -8.94 -17.48
CA ARG A 60 -3.42 -10.12 -16.74
C ARG A 60 -2.79 -11.20 -17.63
N PHE A 61 -3.20 -11.29 -18.89
CA PHE A 61 -2.74 -12.32 -19.82
C PHE A 61 -1.43 -11.94 -20.51
N THR A 62 -1.22 -10.64 -20.75
CA THR A 62 -0.06 -10.14 -21.52
C THR A 62 0.96 -9.38 -20.68
N GLY A 63 0.60 -8.95 -19.47
CA GLY A 63 1.42 -8.10 -18.60
C GLY A 63 1.55 -6.65 -19.07
N LYS A 64 0.96 -6.29 -20.22
CA LYS A 64 1.05 -4.92 -20.75
C LYS A 64 0.14 -3.96 -19.97
N THR A 65 0.63 -2.75 -19.75
CA THR A 65 -0.09 -1.66 -19.09
C THR A 65 -0.64 -0.69 -20.11
N PHE A 66 -1.86 -0.21 -19.86
CA PHE A 66 -2.56 0.73 -20.72
C PHE A 66 -3.20 1.82 -19.86
N SER A 67 -3.29 3.03 -20.41
CA SER A 67 -4.20 4.04 -19.91
C SER A 67 -5.63 3.78 -20.39
N LEU A 68 -6.63 4.42 -19.77
CA LEU A 68 -8.02 4.34 -20.24
C LEU A 68 -8.23 4.98 -21.62
N GLU A 69 -7.34 5.89 -22.03
CA GLU A 69 -7.37 6.50 -23.36
C GLU A 69 -6.93 5.50 -24.43
N GLU A 70 -5.89 4.70 -24.15
CA GLU A 70 -5.37 3.67 -25.06
C GLU A 70 -6.32 2.48 -25.14
N GLN A 71 -6.90 2.07 -24.01
CA GLN A 71 -7.78 0.92 -23.93
C GLN A 71 -9.09 1.29 -23.18
N PRO A 72 -10.08 1.86 -23.89
CA PRO A 72 -11.37 2.17 -23.30
C PRO A 72 -12.07 0.93 -22.76
N GLY A 73 -12.56 0.99 -21.52
CA GLY A 73 -13.28 -0.10 -20.86
C GLY A 73 -12.43 -1.02 -19.99
N ALA A 74 -11.11 -0.80 -19.90
CA ALA A 74 -10.25 -1.56 -19.00
C ALA A 74 -10.69 -1.49 -17.51
N ASP A 75 -11.42 -0.44 -17.13
CA ASP A 75 -12.04 -0.24 -15.82
C ASP A 75 -13.23 -1.17 -15.53
N LYS A 76 -13.87 -1.71 -16.57
CA LYS A 76 -15.12 -2.49 -16.46
C LYS A 76 -14.90 -3.99 -16.51
N GLU A 77 -13.68 -4.42 -16.82
CA GLU A 77 -13.32 -5.83 -17.02
C GLU A 77 -12.30 -6.29 -15.97
N PRO A 78 -12.70 -6.40 -14.69
CA PRO A 78 -11.82 -6.79 -13.59
C PRO A 78 -11.41 -8.27 -13.62
N GLU A 79 -11.80 -9.04 -14.64
CA GLU A 79 -11.27 -10.38 -14.90
C GLU A 79 -10.05 -10.33 -15.83
N ILE A 80 -9.92 -9.26 -16.62
CA ILE A 80 -8.89 -9.09 -17.64
C ILE A 80 -7.84 -8.08 -17.21
N TYR A 81 -8.25 -6.99 -16.56
CA TYR A 81 -7.39 -5.86 -16.23
C TYR A 81 -7.27 -5.63 -14.74
N VAL A 82 -6.05 -5.47 -14.25
CA VAL A 82 -5.74 -5.11 -12.86
C VAL A 82 -5.49 -3.60 -12.81
N PRO A 83 -6.20 -2.84 -11.98
CA PRO A 83 -5.89 -1.43 -11.77
C PRO A 83 -4.52 -1.26 -11.09
N LEU A 84 -3.71 -0.36 -11.62
CA LEU A 84 -2.44 0.06 -11.06
C LEU A 84 -2.58 1.49 -10.53
N TYR A 85 -2.27 1.66 -9.25
CA TYR A 85 -2.35 2.94 -8.54
C TYR A 85 -0.94 3.50 -8.36
N ALA A 86 -0.78 4.82 -8.38
CA ALA A 86 0.53 5.48 -8.22
C ALA A 86 1.16 5.37 -6.80
N ALA A 87 0.60 4.55 -5.92
CA ALA A 87 0.82 4.56 -4.47
C ALA A 87 0.45 5.92 -3.81
N PRO A 88 0.07 5.95 -2.52
CA PRO A 88 -0.58 7.12 -1.93
C PRO A 88 0.36 8.33 -1.79
N PRO A 89 -0.13 9.56 -2.01
CA PRO A 89 0.58 10.78 -1.63
C PRO A 89 0.48 11.00 -0.12
N ASP A 90 1.09 10.12 0.70
CA ASP A 90 1.55 10.48 2.05
C ASP A 90 2.38 9.34 2.67
N SER A 91 3.70 9.44 2.55
CA SER A 91 4.65 8.54 3.25
C SER A 91 4.57 8.67 4.78
N ALA A 92 3.85 9.66 5.31
CA ALA A 92 3.77 9.96 6.73
C ALA A 92 2.98 8.91 7.55
N ALA A 93 2.00 8.22 6.96
CA ALA A 93 1.14 7.27 7.70
C ALA A 93 1.82 5.91 7.96
N MET A 94 2.80 5.50 7.14
CA MET A 94 3.50 4.23 7.32
C MET A 94 4.54 4.25 8.44
N LEU A 95 5.05 5.43 8.80
CA LEU A 95 6.13 5.56 9.81
C LEU A 95 5.66 5.31 11.26
N GLN A 96 4.35 5.34 11.56
CA GLN A 96 3.86 5.03 12.91
C GLN A 96 3.71 3.52 13.19
N ALA A 97 3.56 2.69 12.16
CA ALA A 97 3.41 1.23 12.32
C ALA A 97 4.73 0.53 12.71
N GLY A 98 5.89 1.13 12.41
CA GLY A 98 7.20 0.60 12.75
C GLY A 98 7.53 0.63 14.24
N ASN A 99 6.81 1.44 15.04
CA ASN A 99 7.12 1.63 16.46
C ASN A 99 6.46 0.59 17.39
N PHE A 100 5.71 -0.39 16.86
CA PHE A 100 5.04 -1.40 17.69
C PHE A 100 5.89 -2.65 17.99
N ARG A 101 7.13 -2.72 17.49
CA ARG A 101 7.89 -3.99 17.43
C ARG A 101 8.84 -4.28 18.59
N GLU A 102 8.58 -3.77 19.79
CA GLU A 102 9.23 -4.29 21.01
C GLU A 102 8.27 -4.41 22.20
N LYS A 103 7.37 -5.40 22.15
CA LYS A 103 6.78 -5.95 23.39
C LYS A 103 7.30 -7.37 23.61
N LYS A 104 8.32 -7.49 24.48
CA LYS A 104 8.85 -8.76 25.00
C LYS A 104 7.68 -9.56 25.60
N GLY A 105 7.17 -10.55 24.86
CA GLY A 105 6.18 -11.51 25.37
C GLY A 105 5.01 -11.88 24.46
N SER A 106 4.84 -11.31 23.26
CA SER A 106 3.71 -11.71 22.40
C SER A 106 3.93 -13.05 21.70
N SER A 107 3.37 -14.10 22.29
CA SER A 107 3.30 -15.45 21.73
C SER A 107 2.25 -15.54 20.62
N THR A 108 2.62 -15.22 19.38
CA THR A 108 1.86 -15.65 18.19
C THR A 108 2.80 -16.10 17.08
N ASN A 109 3.65 -17.09 17.35
CA ASN A 109 4.30 -17.87 16.29
C ASN A 109 3.33 -18.98 15.87
N ASN A 110 2.55 -18.71 14.83
CA ASN A 110 1.86 -19.75 14.06
C ASN A 110 2.01 -19.50 12.56
N PHE A 111 3.21 -19.11 12.11
CA PHE A 111 3.52 -19.22 10.69
C PHE A 111 3.91 -20.68 10.44
N ARG A 112 3.01 -21.45 9.80
CA ARG A 112 3.35 -22.77 9.28
C ARG A 112 4.47 -22.61 8.28
N GLU A 113 5.55 -23.34 8.54
CA GLU A 113 6.71 -23.54 7.69
C GLU A 113 6.24 -24.11 6.35
N ILE A 114 6.20 -23.25 5.32
CA ILE A 114 6.08 -23.68 3.93
C ILE A 114 7.46 -24.18 3.52
N SER A 115 7.54 -25.49 3.30
CA SER A 115 8.75 -26.20 2.91
C SER A 115 9.43 -25.57 1.69
N GLU A 116 10.71 -25.31 1.90
CA GLU A 116 11.69 -24.67 1.04
C GLU A 116 11.81 -25.38 -0.32
N THR A 117 11.35 -24.75 -1.40
CA THR A 117 11.86 -25.05 -2.76
C THR A 117 11.73 -23.90 -3.76
N SER A 118 11.44 -22.68 -3.30
CA SER A 118 11.54 -21.49 -4.14
C SER A 118 12.49 -20.53 -3.46
N THR A 119 13.71 -20.44 -3.97
CA THR A 119 14.70 -19.43 -3.60
C THR A 119 14.21 -18.07 -4.09
N ASN A 120 13.17 -17.53 -3.45
CA ASN A 120 12.83 -16.13 -3.52
C ASN A 120 13.21 -15.54 -2.17
N TYR A 121 14.30 -14.77 -2.15
CA TYR A 121 14.64 -13.96 -0.99
C TYR A 121 13.41 -13.10 -0.64
N PRO A 122 13.00 -13.05 0.64
CA PRO A 122 11.92 -12.16 1.04
C PRO A 122 12.37 -10.72 0.79
N VAL A 123 11.73 -10.04 -0.16
CA VAL A 123 11.95 -8.62 -0.39
C VAL A 123 11.37 -7.88 0.81
N THR A 124 12.22 -7.55 1.78
CA THR A 124 11.89 -6.64 2.87
C THR A 124 11.90 -5.21 2.36
N LEU A 125 10.97 -4.38 2.84
CA LEU A 125 10.80 -2.98 2.43
C LEU A 125 12.04 -2.10 2.72
N ASP A 126 12.94 -2.57 3.58
CA ASP A 126 14.22 -1.93 3.92
C ASP A 126 15.35 -2.16 2.89
N ASP A 127 15.16 -3.03 1.87
CA ASP A 127 16.21 -3.37 0.89
C ASP A 127 16.15 -2.56 -0.41
N TRP A 128 15.36 -1.47 -0.46
CA TRP A 128 15.39 -0.52 -1.57
C TRP A 128 16.66 0.33 -1.49
N ILE A 129 17.74 -0.15 -2.14
CA ILE A 129 18.96 0.61 -2.33
C ILE A 129 18.82 1.45 -3.60
N SER A 130 19.08 2.75 -3.52
CA SER A 130 19.04 3.62 -4.69
C SER A 130 20.05 3.14 -5.74
N CYS A 131 19.65 3.10 -7.01
CA CYS A 131 20.54 2.70 -8.12
C CYS A 131 21.85 3.49 -8.11
N SER A 132 21.83 4.76 -7.70
CA SER A 132 23.00 5.64 -7.62
C SER A 132 24.04 5.20 -6.60
N GLU A 133 23.65 4.58 -5.50
CA GLU A 133 24.56 4.12 -4.44
C GLU A 133 25.34 2.86 -4.83
N ARG A 134 24.88 2.18 -5.89
CA ARG A 134 25.48 0.96 -6.43
C ARG A 134 25.96 1.11 -7.88
N MET A 135 25.95 2.33 -8.42
CA MET A 135 26.54 2.59 -9.73
C MET A 135 28.05 2.28 -9.65
N PRO A 136 28.57 1.42 -10.55
CA PRO A 136 30.01 1.18 -10.61
C PRO A 136 30.74 2.45 -11.06
N ASP A 137 32.03 2.53 -10.74
CA ASP A 137 32.90 3.62 -11.19
C ASP A 137 32.92 3.73 -12.73
N ASP A 138 33.21 4.94 -13.22
CA ASP A 138 33.19 5.26 -14.65
C ASP A 138 34.00 4.26 -15.49
N GLY A 139 33.39 3.78 -16.58
CA GLY A 139 33.99 2.82 -17.52
C GLY A 139 33.46 1.38 -17.43
N GLN A 140 32.52 1.08 -16.54
CA GLN A 140 31.82 -0.21 -16.49
C GLN A 140 30.40 -0.13 -17.07
N HIS A 141 30.01 -1.14 -17.85
CA HIS A 141 28.67 -1.23 -18.44
C HIS A 141 27.66 -1.78 -17.43
N VAL A 142 26.56 -1.06 -17.23
CA VAL A 142 25.44 -1.50 -16.40
C VAL A 142 24.34 -2.07 -17.30
N ILE A 143 23.87 -3.28 -17.00
CA ILE A 143 22.71 -3.89 -17.67
C ILE A 143 21.51 -3.72 -16.75
N ILE A 144 20.52 -2.94 -17.20
CA ILE A 144 19.25 -2.77 -16.49
C ILE A 144 18.23 -3.70 -17.15
N LEU A 145 17.81 -4.73 -16.43
CA LEU A 145 16.74 -5.61 -16.87
C LEU A 145 15.40 -5.08 -16.36
N CYS A 146 14.63 -4.48 -17.25
CA CYS A 146 13.22 -4.21 -17.03
C CYS A 146 12.41 -5.34 -17.69
N ASP A 147 11.76 -6.17 -16.88
CA ASP A 147 10.68 -7.10 -17.23
C ASP A 147 10.72 -7.74 -18.63
N GLY A 148 11.87 -8.34 -18.98
CA GLY A 148 11.97 -9.38 -20.01
C GLY A 148 12.13 -8.93 -21.47
N ALA A 149 12.40 -7.66 -21.76
CA ALA A 149 12.79 -7.24 -23.11
C ALA A 149 14.26 -6.81 -23.14
N PHE A 150 15.13 -7.69 -23.67
CA PHE A 150 16.49 -7.32 -24.04
C PHE A 150 16.43 -6.33 -25.23
N VAL A 151 16.96 -5.13 -25.05
CA VAL A 151 17.31 -4.21 -26.14
C VAL A 151 18.83 -4.16 -26.23
#